data_AF-L8WJW9-F1
#
_entry.id   AF-L8WJW9-F1
#
_cell.length_a   1.000
_cell.length_b   1.000
_cell.length_c   1.000
_cell.angle_alpha   90.00
_cell.angle_beta   90.00
_cell.angle_gamma   90.00
#
_symmetry.space_group_name_H-M   'P 1'
#
loop_
_entity.id
_entity.type
_entity.pdbx_description
1 polymer ?
#
loop_
_entity_poly.entity_id
_entity_poly.type
_entity_poly.pdbx_seq_one_letter_code
_entity_poly.pdbx_strand_id
1 'polypeptide(L)' 'MWYVMNGDAPFMADKAYETLMKTGNVGNEEAGRAVHYAVAGLREKVGEKEFGRWVPYIHISL' A
#
# COMPACT_ATOMS: atom_id res chain seq x y z
N MET A 1 8.72 -10.82 -5.03
CA MET A 1 7.59 -10.97 -4.09
C MET A 1 7.92 -12.06 -3.09
N TRP A 2 7.79 -11.81 -1.79
CA TRP A 2 7.97 -12.81 -0.73
C TRP A 2 6.82 -12.74 0.29
N TYR A 3 6.82 -13.65 1.27
CA TYR A 3 5.78 -13.76 2.29
C TYR A 3 5.57 -12.44 3.04
N VAL A 4 4.32 -11.99 3.12
CA VAL A 4 3.93 -10.78 3.85
C VAL A 4 3.39 -11.15 5.23
N MET A 5 3.57 -10.26 6.20
CA MET A 5 3.03 -10.47 7.55
C MET A 5 1.51 -10.33 7.53
N ASN A 6 0.81 -11.26 8.18
CA ASN A 6 -0.66 -11.31 8.19
C ASN A 6 -1.32 -9.98 8.60
N GLY A 7 -0.69 -9.21 9.50
CA GLY A 7 -1.22 -7.92 9.95
C GLY A 7 -1.01 -6.74 8.99
N ASP A 8 -0.10 -6.88 8.03
CA ASP A 8 0.23 -5.81 7.08
C ASP A 8 -0.77 -5.78 5.91
N ALA A 9 -1.25 -6.95 5.48
CA ALA A 9 -2.17 -7.05 4.35
C ALA A 9 -3.52 -6.33 4.60
N PRO A 10 -4.21 -6.51 5.75
CA PRO A 10 -5.41 -5.73 6.05
C PRO A 10 -5.14 -4.23 6.13
N PHE A 11 -4.04 -3.83 6.77
CA PHE A 11 -3.67 -2.41 6.87
C PHE A 11 -3.45 -1.77 5.49
N MET A 12 -2.76 -2.49 4.59
CA MET A 12 -2.51 -2.05 3.22
C MET A 12 -3.80 -1.91 2.44
N ALA A 13 -4.71 -2.89 2.55
CA ALA A 13 -6.01 -2.84 1.89
C ALA A 13 -6.85 -1.65 2.40
N ASP A 14 -6.95 -1.48 3.72
CA ASP A 14 -7.69 -0.39 4.34
C ASP A 14 -7.22 0.98 3.83
N LYS A 15 -5.90 1.20 3.82
CA LYS A 15 -5.32 2.48 3.36
C LYS A 15 -5.50 2.72 1.87
N ALA A 16 -5.36 1.67 1.06
CA ALA A 16 -5.56 1.78 -0.38
C ALA A 16 -7.02 2.12 -0.70
N TYR A 17 -7.99 1.39 -0.11
CA TYR A 17 -9.41 1.66 -0.32
C TYR A 17 -9.83 3.02 0.25
N GLU A 18 -9.32 3.43 1.41
CA GLU A 18 -9.56 4.78 1.95
C GLU A 18 -9.15 5.85 0.93
N THR A 19 -7.99 5.68 0.28
CA THR A 19 -7.50 6.63 -0.72
C THR A 19 -8.39 6.63 -1.97
N LEU A 20 -8.75 5.45 -2.48
CA LEU A 20 -9.60 5.32 -3.67
C LEU A 20 -11.03 5.85 -3.43
N MET A 21 -11.59 5.63 -2.24
CA MET A 21 -12.90 6.15 -1.86
C MET A 21 -12.90 7.68 -1.76
N LYS A 22 -11.80 8.28 -1.32
CA LYS A 22 -11.63 9.74 -1.30
C LYS A 22 -11.53 10.33 -2.70
N THR A 23 -10.86 9.64 -3.63
CA THR A 23 -10.71 10.12 -5.01
C THR A 23 -11.95 9.81 -5.87
N GLY A 24 -12.73 8.78 -5.53
CA GLY A 24 -13.93 8.39 -6.27
C GLY A 24 -13.66 7.79 -7.66
N ASN A 25 -12.41 7.49 -7.97
CA ASN A 25 -11.97 6.93 -9.26
C ASN A 25 -10.94 5.81 -9.03
N VAL A 26 -10.91 4.84 -9.94
CA VAL A 26 -10.03 3.66 -9.92
C VAL A 26 -9.32 3.51 -11.27
N GLY A 27 -8.61 4.56 -11.69
CA GLY A 27 -7.68 4.50 -12.83
C GLY A 27 -6.29 4.03 -12.41
N ASN A 28 -5.40 3.80 -13.39
CA ASN A 28 -4.01 3.39 -13.14
C ASN A 28 -3.27 4.40 -12.24
N GLU A 29 -3.54 5.69 -12.43
CA GLU A 29 -2.93 6.76 -11.63
C GLU A 29 -3.41 6.72 -10.18
N GLU A 30 -4.72 6.57 -9.95
CA GLU A 30 -5.32 6.48 -8.63
C GLU A 30 -4.90 5.21 -7.90
N ALA A 31 -4.84 4.07 -8.60
CA ALA A 31 -4.37 2.81 -8.04
C ALA A 31 -2.90 2.90 -7.61
N GLY A 32 -2.04 3.51 -8.44
CA GLY A 32 -0.64 3.77 -8.10
C GLY A 32 -0.50 4.68 -6.87
N ARG A 33 -1.27 5.77 -6.81
CA ARG A 33 -1.31 6.67 -5.64
C ARG A 33 -1.79 5.96 -4.38
N ALA A 34 -2.84 5.15 -4.47
CA ALA A 34 -3.39 4.43 -3.34
C ALA A 34 -2.38 3.46 -2.73
N VAL A 35 -1.66 2.71 -3.58
CA VAL A 35 -0.57 1.83 -3.12
C VAL A 35 0.59 2.64 -2.54
N HIS A 36 0.96 3.76 -3.16
CA HIS A 36 2.01 4.64 -2.64
C HIS A 36 1.73 5.13 -1.21
N TYR A 37 0.51 5.63 -0.96
CA TYR A 37 0.13 6.10 0.39
C TYR A 37 0.01 4.96 1.40
N ALA A 38 -0.49 3.79 0.98
CA ALA A 38 -0.55 2.62 1.85
C ALA A 38 0.84 2.16 2.28
N VAL A 39 1.81 2.11 1.35
CA VAL A 39 3.22 1.79 1.66
C VAL A 39 3.84 2.81 2.59
N ALA A 40 3.61 4.11 2.35
CA ALA A 40 4.11 5.17 3.23
C ALA A 40 3.59 5.01 4.66
N GLY A 41 2.28 4.78 4.82
CA GLY A 41 1.67 4.55 6.13
C GLY A 41 2.17 3.28 6.82
N LEU A 42 2.44 2.21 6.05
CA LEU A 42 2.97 0.98 6.62
C LEU A 42 4.41 1.21 7.10
N ARG A 43 5.23 1.87 6.28
CA ARG A 43 6.61 2.23 6.62
C ARG A 43 6.69 3.10 7.87
N GLU A 44 5.80 4.06 8.03
CA GLU A 44 5.72 4.87 9.26
C GLU A 44 5.32 4.03 10.48
N LYS A 45 4.38 3.10 10.31
CA LYS A 45 3.88 2.24 11.39
C LYS A 45 4.92 1.23 11.88
N VAL A 46 5.66 0.60 10.95
CA VAL A 46 6.59 -0.50 11.28
C VAL A 46 8.03 -0.02 11.44
N GLY A 47 8.35 1.16 10.92
CA GLY A 47 9.69 1.73 10.92
C GLY A 47 10.39 1.62 9.57
N GLU A 48 11.20 2.61 9.25
CA GLU A 48 11.90 2.72 7.96
C GLU A 48 12.79 1.49 7.67
N LYS A 49 13.42 0.92 8.70
CA LYS A 49 14.34 -0.21 8.59
C LYS A 49 13.65 -1.56 8.36
N GLU A 50 12.32 -1.64 8.50
CA GLU A 50 11.54 -2.86 8.27
C GLU A 50 11.26 -3.09 6.77
N PHE A 51 12.30 -2.98 5.94
CA PHE A 51 12.22 -3.10 4.48
C PHE A 51 11.48 -4.37 4.03
N GLY A 52 11.70 -5.49 4.73
CA GLY A 52 11.05 -6.77 4.46
C GLY A 52 9.52 -6.73 4.52
N ARG A 53 8.94 -5.74 5.20
CA ARG A 53 7.50 -5.62 5.40
C ARG A 53 6.82 -4.69 4.40
N TRP A 54 7.46 -3.59 4.00
CA TRP A 54 6.80 -2.58 3.16
C TRP A 54 7.28 -2.57 1.69
N VAL A 55 8.51 -2.99 1.40
CA VAL A 55 9.05 -3.06 0.02
C VAL A 55 8.25 -3.99 -0.91
N PRO A 56 7.66 -5.12 -0.46
CA PRO A 56 6.93 -6.02 -1.36
C PRO A 56 5.72 -5.38 -2.02
N TYR A 57 5.09 -4.38 -1.41
CA TYR A 57 3.86 -3.82 -1.94
C TYR A 57 4.15 -2.86 -3.09
N ILE A 58 3.93 -3.33 -4.31
CA ILE A 58 4.16 -2.58 -5.55
C ILE A 58 2.89 -2.54 -6.40
N HIS A 59 2.76 -1.48 -7.19
CA HIS A 59 1.73 -1.34 -8.21
C HIS A 59 2.37 -1.44 -9.59
N ILE A 60 1.85 -2.31 -10.45
CA ILE A 60 2.27 -2.47 -11.85
C ILE A 60 1.02 -2.29 -12.72
N SER A 61 1.08 -1.36 -13.67
CA SER A 61 0.02 -1.08 -14.64
C SER A 61 0.50 -1.38 -16.06
N LEU A 62 -0.45 -1.57 -16.99
CA LEU A 62 -0.21 -1.59 -18.44
C LEU A 62 -0.17 -0.17 -19.02
#